data_AF-A0A6G3UXF9-F1
#
_entry.id   AF-A0A6G3UXF9-F1
#
_cell.length_a   1.000
_cell.length_b   1.000
_cell.length_c   1.000
_cell.angle_alpha   90.00
_cell.angle_beta   90.00
_cell.angle_gamma   90.00
#
_symmetry.space_group_name_H-M   'P 1'
#
loop_
_entity.id
_entity.type
_entity.pdbx_description
1 polymer ?
#
loop_
_entity_poly.entity_id
_entity_poly.type
_entity_poly.pdbx_seq_one_letter_code
_entity_poly.pdbx_strand_id
1 'polypeptide(L)'
;MATATACSEATTSQGPGTDVPYVAPSVNAAAADAQADAARAQEEAEEAPRTDPPNPGPEAVRDAFAGLQATYYDSCEPGNGCAYFLGRINSELTGLAASMKADDPAHFSEPLKWLAALDKAVADDATDLEGDRDKLIGTRDRINQWMQGHPEDYR
;
A
#
# COMPACT_ATOMS: atom_id res chain seq x y z
N MET A 1 -12.20 47.18 15.81
CA MET A 1 -12.17 47.45 14.36
C MET A 1 -11.15 46.52 13.73
N ALA A 2 -11.61 45.56 12.93
CA ALA A 2 -10.80 44.85 11.93
C ALA A 2 -11.78 44.37 10.85
N THR A 3 -11.71 44.98 9.67
CA THR A 3 -12.56 44.73 8.51
C THR A 3 -11.92 43.67 7.62
N ALA A 4 -12.61 42.56 7.38
CA ALA A 4 -12.23 41.60 6.35
C ALA A 4 -12.94 41.96 5.04
N THR A 5 -12.13 42.28 4.01
CA THR A 5 -12.57 42.56 2.64
C THR A 5 -12.62 41.25 1.86
N ALA A 6 -13.80 40.87 1.36
CA ALA A 6 -13.98 39.78 0.40
C ALA A 6 -14.43 40.37 -0.94
N CYS A 7 -13.79 39.98 -2.04
CA CYS A 7 -14.18 40.34 -3.42
C CYS A 7 -14.71 39.11 -4.16
N SER A 8 -16.03 39.10 -4.39
CA SER A 8 -16.76 38.94 -5.67
C SER A 8 -16.39 37.85 -6.70
N GLU A 9 -17.21 36.80 -6.70
CA GLU A 9 -18.16 36.32 -7.73
C GLU A 9 -17.76 36.05 -9.20
N ALA A 10 -18.20 34.87 -9.71
CA ALA A 10 -18.62 34.68 -11.10
C ALA A 10 -19.78 33.68 -11.17
N THR A 11 -20.99 34.23 -11.24
CA THR A 11 -22.23 33.55 -11.66
C THR A 11 -22.20 33.38 -13.18
N THR A 12 -22.56 32.20 -13.68
CA THR A 12 -23.09 32.07 -15.05
C THR A 12 -24.39 31.28 -15.07
N SER A 13 -25.33 31.89 -15.77
CA SER A 13 -26.76 31.66 -15.87
C SER A 13 -27.11 30.37 -16.64
N GLN A 14 -28.06 29.58 -16.10
CA GLN A 14 -28.82 28.58 -16.86
C GLN A 14 -30.13 29.22 -17.34
N GLY A 15 -30.33 29.23 -18.65
CA GLY A 15 -31.60 29.56 -19.30
C GLY A 15 -31.94 28.56 -20.42
N PRO A 16 -33.24 28.28 -20.68
CA PRO A 16 -33.70 27.15 -21.51
C PRO A 16 -34.11 27.55 -22.95
N GLY A 17 -34.08 26.59 -23.88
CA GLY A 17 -34.68 26.68 -25.23
C GLY A 17 -34.30 25.47 -26.10
N THR A 18 -35.18 24.47 -26.27
CA THR A 18 -36.08 24.20 -27.42
C THR A 18 -35.44 23.51 -28.65
N ASP A 19 -35.88 22.25 -28.85
CA ASP A 19 -36.24 21.52 -30.08
C ASP A 19 -35.38 21.56 -31.36
N VAL A 20 -34.89 20.38 -31.77
CA VAL A 20 -34.93 19.91 -33.17
C VAL A 20 -34.85 18.37 -33.23
N PRO A 21 -35.77 17.66 -33.91
CA PRO A 21 -35.59 16.25 -34.23
C PRO A 21 -34.83 16.12 -35.55
N TYR A 22 -33.66 15.47 -35.53
CA TYR A 22 -32.99 15.01 -36.74
C TYR A 22 -32.92 13.48 -36.74
N VAL A 23 -33.53 12.86 -37.75
CA VAL A 23 -33.42 11.43 -38.04
C VAL A 23 -32.90 11.26 -39.47
N ALA A 24 -31.78 10.56 -39.62
CA ALA A 24 -31.42 9.67 -40.75
C ALA A 24 -29.96 9.18 -40.57
N PRO A 25 -29.48 8.16 -41.32
CA PRO A 25 -30.01 6.82 -41.53
C PRO A 25 -29.02 5.73 -41.04
N SER A 26 -29.47 4.48 -41.08
CA SER A 26 -28.83 3.24 -40.62
C SER A 26 -27.35 3.03 -41.00
N VAL A 27 -26.51 2.84 -39.99
CA VAL A 27 -25.06 2.52 -40.06
C VAL A 27 -24.77 1.02 -40.28
N ASN A 28 -25.42 0.37 -41.24
CA ASN A 28 -25.17 -1.07 -41.49
C ASN A 28 -24.09 -1.35 -42.56
N ALA A 29 -23.27 -0.36 -42.91
CA ALA A 29 -22.21 -0.52 -43.91
C ALA A 29 -20.77 -0.36 -43.38
N ALA A 30 -20.58 -0.03 -42.09
CA ALA A 30 -19.25 0.21 -41.51
C ALA A 30 -18.68 -1.00 -40.73
N ALA A 31 -19.38 -2.13 -40.72
CA ALA A 31 -18.98 -3.30 -39.93
C ALA A 31 -17.93 -4.19 -40.61
N ALA A 32 -17.76 -4.11 -41.93
CA ALA A 32 -16.91 -5.04 -42.67
C ALA A 32 -15.43 -4.63 -42.76
N ASP A 33 -15.10 -3.33 -42.67
CA ASP A 33 -13.71 -2.85 -42.75
C ASP A 33 -12.96 -2.94 -41.41
N ALA A 34 -13.67 -2.89 -40.27
CA ALA A 34 -13.04 -2.94 -38.94
C ALA A 34 -12.43 -4.30 -38.57
N GLN A 35 -12.79 -5.37 -39.29
CA GLN A 35 -12.31 -6.73 -39.01
C GLN A 35 -11.00 -7.07 -39.74
N ALA A 36 -10.61 -6.31 -40.77
CA ALA A 36 -9.36 -6.53 -41.50
C ALA A 36 -8.15 -5.90 -40.78
N ASP A 37 -8.32 -4.75 -40.14
CA ASP A 37 -7.25 -4.09 -39.36
C ASP A 37 -6.97 -4.79 -38.01
N ALA A 38 -7.98 -5.42 -37.41
CA ALA A 38 -7.81 -6.14 -36.14
C ALA A 38 -6.96 -7.42 -36.26
N ALA A 39 -6.91 -8.05 -37.43
CA ALA A 39 -6.17 -9.29 -37.66
C ALA A 39 -4.66 -9.05 -37.92
N ARG A 40 -4.26 -7.85 -38.39
CA ARG A 40 -2.85 -7.54 -38.67
C ARG A 40 -2.10 -6.98 -37.44
N ALA A 41 -2.80 -6.58 -36.38
CA ALA A 41 -2.20 -6.08 -35.15
C ALA A 41 -1.90 -7.18 -34.11
N GLN A 42 -2.20 -8.45 -34.40
CA GLN A 42 -2.05 -9.57 -33.46
C GLN A 42 -0.75 -10.39 -33.64
N GLU A 43 0.07 -10.09 -34.64
CA GLU A 43 1.38 -10.72 -34.88
C GLU A 43 2.53 -9.72 -34.68
N GLU A 44 2.57 -9.02 -33.55
CA GLU A 44 3.79 -8.40 -33.01
C GLU A 44 3.52 -7.87 -31.58
N ALA A 45 2.93 -8.71 -30.73
CA ALA A 45 3.14 -8.56 -29.29
C ALA A 45 4.51 -9.17 -28.99
N GLU A 46 5.57 -8.49 -29.43
CA GLU A 46 6.91 -8.71 -28.94
C GLU A 46 6.82 -8.60 -27.41
N GLU A 47 7.13 -9.68 -26.71
CA GLU A 47 7.03 -9.79 -25.26
C GLU A 47 8.00 -8.76 -24.68
N ALA A 48 7.50 -7.54 -24.43
CA ALA A 48 8.28 -6.49 -23.79
C ALA A 48 8.90 -7.09 -22.53
N PRO A 49 10.23 -6.96 -22.32
CA PRO A 49 10.86 -7.54 -21.15
C PRO A 49 10.10 -7.02 -19.93
N ARG A 50 9.54 -7.94 -19.13
CA ARG A 50 8.96 -7.60 -17.84
C ARG A 50 10.11 -7.07 -17.00
N THR A 51 10.29 -5.76 -17.01
CA THR A 51 11.15 -5.10 -16.05
C THR A 51 10.50 -5.32 -14.71
N ASP A 52 11.15 -6.07 -13.82
CA ASP A 52 10.74 -6.12 -12.43
C ASP A 52 10.54 -4.68 -11.94
N PRO A 53 9.49 -4.42 -11.13
CA PRO A 53 9.31 -3.11 -10.55
C PRO A 53 10.62 -2.71 -9.84
N PRO A 54 11.04 -1.44 -9.97
CA PRO A 54 12.28 -0.99 -9.37
C PRO A 54 12.28 -1.31 -7.88
N ASN A 55 13.38 -1.89 -7.39
CA ASN A 55 13.58 -2.12 -5.97
C ASN A 55 13.41 -0.77 -5.24
N PRO A 56 12.50 -0.67 -4.24
CA PRO A 56 12.26 0.58 -3.50
C PRO A 56 13.47 1.05 -2.68
N GLY A 57 14.49 0.22 -2.51
CA GLY A 57 15.76 0.51 -1.87
C GLY A 57 15.73 0.37 -0.34
N PRO A 58 16.92 0.47 0.30
CA PRO A 58 17.07 0.39 1.75
C PRO A 58 16.27 1.45 2.52
N GLU A 59 15.98 2.59 1.88
CA GLU A 59 15.16 3.67 2.44
C GLU A 59 13.77 3.20 2.85
N ALA A 60 13.14 2.31 2.07
CA ALA A 60 11.82 1.79 2.41
C ALA A 60 11.86 0.88 3.64
N VAL A 61 12.94 0.11 3.81
CA VAL A 61 13.16 -0.70 5.02
C VAL A 61 13.41 0.21 6.23
N ARG A 62 14.24 1.24 6.06
CA ARG A 62 14.51 2.23 7.10
C ARG A 62 13.24 2.93 7.58
N ASP A 63 12.39 3.37 6.66
CA ASP A 63 11.17 4.09 6.98
C ASP A 63 10.14 3.19 7.67
N ALA A 64 9.97 1.94 7.19
CA ALA A 64 9.14 0.94 7.86
C ALA A 64 9.67 0.60 9.26
N PHE A 65 10.99 0.52 9.43
CA PHE A 65 11.59 0.28 10.73
C PHE A 65 11.38 1.46 11.70
N ALA A 66 11.40 2.70 11.21
CA ALA A 66 11.06 3.86 12.00
C ALA A 66 9.60 3.82 12.52
N GLY A 67 8.67 3.31 11.71
CA GLY A 67 7.28 3.04 12.12
C GLY A 67 7.21 2.04 13.28
N LEU A 68 7.94 0.92 13.18
CA LEU A 68 8.04 -0.06 14.26
C LEU A 68 8.65 0.54 15.54
N GLN A 69 9.71 1.35 15.41
CA GLN A 69 10.36 2.01 16.55
C GLN A 69 9.42 2.96 17.29
N ALA A 70 8.48 3.60 16.58
CA ALA A 70 7.48 4.47 17.21
C ALA A 70 6.59 3.72 18.22
N THR A 71 6.53 2.39 18.18
CA THR A 71 5.78 1.56 19.12
C THR A 71 6.60 1.08 20.32
N TYR A 72 7.91 1.34 20.36
CA TYR A 72 8.83 0.67 21.30
C TYR A 72 8.56 1.04 22.77
N TYR A 73 8.23 2.30 23.02
CA TYR A 73 7.93 2.81 24.37
C TYR A 73 6.43 2.79 24.70
N ASP A 74 5.59 2.41 23.75
CA ASP A 74 4.18 2.19 24.00
C ASP A 74 3.98 0.85 24.70
N SER A 75 2.90 0.73 25.47
CA SER A 75 2.58 -0.50 26.18
C SER A 75 1.07 -0.73 26.29
N CYS A 76 0.71 -1.98 26.56
CA CYS A 76 -0.65 -2.39 26.84
C CYS A 76 -0.93 -2.17 28.34
N GLU A 77 -1.43 -0.98 28.68
CA GLU A 77 -1.87 -0.65 30.05
C GLU A 77 -3.36 -1.01 30.27
N PRO A 78 -3.76 -1.43 31.48
CA PRO A 78 -5.16 -1.70 31.80
C PRO A 78 -6.03 -0.46 31.60
N GLY A 79 -7.10 -0.60 30.81
CA GLY A 79 -8.14 0.43 30.68
C GLY A 79 -8.03 1.35 29.46
N ASN A 80 -6.97 1.29 28.65
CA ASN A 80 -6.91 2.02 27.37
C ASN A 80 -5.93 1.39 26.37
N GLY A 81 -6.44 1.01 25.19
CA GLY A 81 -5.62 0.96 23.98
C GLY A 81 -4.79 -0.31 23.74
N CYS A 82 -4.92 -1.37 24.52
CA CYS A 82 -4.16 -2.61 24.29
C CYS A 82 -4.40 -3.21 22.89
N ALA A 83 -5.66 -3.43 22.52
CA ALA A 83 -6.01 -3.90 21.18
C ALA A 83 -5.49 -2.97 20.06
N TYR A 84 -5.55 -1.65 20.27
CA TYR A 84 -5.01 -0.68 19.33
C TYR A 84 -3.48 -0.79 19.20
N PHE A 85 -2.78 -0.86 20.32
CA PHE A 85 -1.33 -1.01 20.39
C PHE A 85 -0.85 -2.30 19.74
N LEU A 86 -1.50 -3.43 20.04
CA LEU A 86 -1.18 -4.73 19.43
C LEU A 86 -1.49 -4.74 17.93
N GLY A 87 -2.61 -4.15 17.52
CA GLY A 87 -2.94 -3.95 16.11
C GLY A 87 -1.89 -3.10 15.38
N ARG A 88 -1.41 -2.04 16.04
CA ARG A 88 -0.32 -1.20 15.51
C ARG A 88 0.98 -1.99 15.36
N ILE A 89 1.43 -2.71 16.40
CA ILE A 89 2.62 -3.57 16.31
C ILE A 89 2.49 -4.54 15.14
N ASN A 90 1.35 -5.23 15.01
CA ASN A 90 1.14 -6.20 13.94
C ASN A 90 1.24 -5.55 12.55
N SER A 91 0.64 -4.37 12.38
CA SER A 91 0.71 -3.61 11.13
C SER A 91 2.13 -3.18 10.78
N GLU A 92 2.89 -2.65 11.75
CA GLU A 92 4.28 -2.22 11.53
C GLU A 92 5.20 -3.40 11.20
N LEU A 93 5.04 -4.54 11.89
CA LEU A 93 5.79 -5.77 11.61
C LEU A 93 5.46 -6.32 10.21
N THR A 94 4.19 -6.28 9.81
CA THR A 94 3.76 -6.69 8.46
C THR A 94 4.34 -5.77 7.39
N GLY A 95 4.29 -4.45 7.60
CA GLY A 95 4.87 -3.47 6.69
C GLY A 95 6.38 -3.62 6.54
N LEU A 96 7.08 -3.85 7.66
CA LEU A 96 8.51 -4.12 7.66
C LEU A 96 8.86 -5.42 6.93
N ALA A 97 8.08 -6.49 7.11
CA ALA A 97 8.27 -7.73 6.37
C ALA A 97 8.13 -7.52 4.85
N ALA A 98 7.18 -6.67 4.44
CA ALA A 98 6.96 -6.36 3.03
C ALA A 98 8.12 -5.54 2.45
N SER A 99 8.63 -4.53 3.15
CA SER A 99 9.77 -3.74 2.68
C SER A 99 11.05 -4.57 2.58
N MET A 100 11.34 -5.41 3.59
CA MET A 100 12.47 -6.34 3.57
C MET A 100 12.43 -7.33 2.40
N LYS A 101 11.23 -7.80 2.03
CA LYS A 101 11.06 -8.71 0.89
C LYS A 101 11.23 -8.00 -0.46
N ALA A 102 10.86 -6.72 -0.52
CA ALA A 102 10.93 -5.92 -1.74
C ALA A 102 12.34 -5.41 -2.04
N ASP A 103 13.18 -5.26 -1.01
CA ASP A 103 14.59 -4.91 -1.14
C ASP A 103 15.47 -6.15 -1.42
N ASP A 104 16.46 -6.47 -0.57
CA ASP A 104 17.24 -7.71 -0.66
C ASP A 104 16.88 -8.68 0.50
N PRO A 105 16.03 -9.69 0.23
CA PRO A 105 15.65 -10.68 1.25
C PRO A 105 16.83 -11.45 1.86
N ALA A 106 17.99 -11.50 1.20
CA ALA A 106 19.16 -12.21 1.71
C ALA A 106 19.73 -11.52 2.95
N HIS A 107 19.78 -10.19 2.98
CA HIS A 107 20.17 -9.40 4.16
C HIS A 107 19.22 -9.67 5.33
N PHE A 108 17.93 -9.75 5.04
CA PHE A 108 16.88 -9.88 6.06
C PHE A 108 16.47 -11.32 6.37
N SER A 109 17.31 -12.31 6.07
CA SER A 109 16.91 -13.72 6.16
C SER A 109 16.50 -14.19 7.56
N GLU A 110 17.11 -13.63 8.62
CA GLU A 110 16.73 -13.89 10.01
C GLU A 110 15.43 -13.16 10.42
N PRO A 111 15.31 -11.83 10.28
CA PRO A 111 14.09 -11.12 10.64
C PRO A 111 12.87 -11.64 9.86
N LEU A 112 13.02 -11.96 8.57
CA LEU A 112 11.94 -12.52 7.76
C LEU A 112 11.44 -13.88 8.27
N LYS A 113 12.32 -14.72 8.84
CA LYS A 113 11.90 -15.99 9.45
C LYS A 113 11.05 -15.76 10.71
N TRP A 114 11.41 -14.79 11.55
CA TRP A 114 10.63 -14.49 12.76
C TRP A 114 9.28 -13.88 12.40
N LEU A 115 9.26 -12.98 11.41
CA LEU A 115 8.03 -12.36 10.90
C LEU A 115 7.09 -13.41 10.26
N ALA A 116 7.62 -14.37 9.50
CA ALA A 116 6.82 -15.46 8.96
C ALA A 116 6.25 -16.40 10.04
N ALA A 117 7.02 -16.65 11.10
CA ALA A 117 6.54 -17.45 12.24
C ALA A 117 5.45 -16.72 13.02
N LEU A 118 5.58 -15.41 13.19
CA LEU A 118 4.55 -14.56 13.80
C LEU A 118 3.28 -14.53 12.95
N ASP A 119 3.41 -14.29 11.64
CA ASP A 119 2.27 -14.26 10.70
C ASP A 119 1.46 -15.55 10.76
N LYS A 120 2.14 -16.70 10.80
CA LYS A 120 1.47 -18.00 10.99
C LYS A 120 0.73 -18.10 12.32
N ALA A 121 1.33 -17.61 13.42
CA ALA A 121 0.70 -17.66 14.73
C ALA A 121 -0.55 -16.77 14.79
N VAL A 122 -0.47 -15.57 14.23
CA VAL A 122 -1.57 -14.58 14.24
C VAL A 122 -2.65 -14.93 13.23
N ALA A 123 -2.33 -15.54 12.10
CA ALA A 123 -3.32 -15.95 11.09
C ALA A 123 -4.32 -16.99 11.61
N ASP A 124 -3.90 -17.83 12.56
CA ASP A 124 -4.75 -18.82 13.20
C ASP A 124 -5.80 -18.17 14.12
N ASP A 125 -5.58 -16.92 14.57
CA ASP A 125 -6.50 -16.15 15.43
C ASP A 125 -6.43 -14.63 15.17
N ALA A 126 -6.65 -14.22 13.92
CA ALA A 126 -6.49 -12.82 13.49
C ALA A 126 -7.44 -11.82 14.21
N THR A 127 -8.40 -12.33 14.98
CA THR A 127 -9.34 -11.56 15.80
C THR A 127 -8.92 -11.41 17.26
N ASP A 128 -8.01 -12.24 17.77
CA ASP A 128 -7.52 -12.19 19.15
C ASP A 128 -6.00 -11.92 19.22
N LEU A 129 -5.62 -10.68 18.91
CA LEU A 129 -4.23 -10.23 19.08
C LEU A 129 -3.80 -10.20 20.56
N GLU A 130 -4.75 -10.14 21.51
CA GLU A 130 -4.43 -10.16 22.94
C GLU A 130 -3.89 -11.53 23.37
N GLY A 131 -4.45 -12.62 22.82
CA GLY A 131 -3.91 -13.98 22.99
C GLY A 131 -2.47 -14.15 22.49
N ASP A 132 -2.08 -13.39 21.46
CA ASP A 132 -0.74 -13.38 20.87
C ASP A 132 0.17 -12.24 21.34
N ARG A 133 -0.25 -11.49 22.37
CA ARG A 133 0.46 -10.31 22.91
C ARG A 133 1.96 -10.52 23.07
N ASP A 134 2.36 -11.57 23.77
CA ASP A 134 3.77 -11.82 24.10
C ASP A 134 4.59 -12.13 22.85
N LYS A 135 3.99 -12.80 21.86
CA LYS A 135 4.66 -13.09 20.58
C LYS A 135 4.83 -11.80 19.75
N LEU A 136 3.82 -10.93 19.70
CA LEU A 136 3.88 -9.65 19.00
C LEU A 136 4.98 -8.75 19.59
N ILE A 137 4.92 -8.51 20.91
CA ILE A 137 5.89 -7.65 21.60
C ILE A 137 7.29 -8.27 21.54
N GLY A 138 7.41 -9.58 21.80
CA GLY A 138 8.70 -10.27 21.73
C GLY A 138 9.33 -10.23 20.35
N THR A 139 8.53 -10.37 19.28
CA THR A 139 9.03 -10.26 17.90
C THR A 139 9.46 -8.82 17.58
N ARG A 140 8.67 -7.81 17.97
CA ARG A 140 9.05 -6.40 17.85
C ARG A 140 10.41 -6.13 18.49
N ASP A 141 10.62 -6.59 19.72
CA ASP A 141 11.85 -6.32 20.47
C ASP A 141 13.05 -7.04 19.85
N ARG A 142 12.85 -8.28 19.42
CA ARG A 142 13.88 -9.07 18.75
C ARG A 142 14.30 -8.45 17.41
N ILE A 143 13.33 -8.00 16.60
CA ILE A 143 13.60 -7.29 15.34
C ILE A 143 14.33 -5.98 15.62
N ASN A 144 13.89 -5.19 16.61
CA ASN A 144 14.56 -3.95 16.99
C ASN A 144 16.04 -4.17 17.33
N GLN A 145 16.33 -5.19 18.15
CA GLN A 145 17.70 -5.52 18.51
C GLN A 145 18.53 -5.95 17.30
N TRP A 146 17.97 -6.78 16.41
CA TRP A 146 18.67 -7.24 15.22
C TRP A 146 18.99 -6.10 14.26
N MET A 147 18.00 -5.25 13.96
CA MET A 147 18.16 -4.10 13.06
C MET A 147 19.21 -3.12 13.59
N GLN A 148 19.23 -2.87 14.91
CA GLN A 148 20.27 -2.02 15.53
C GLN A 148 21.69 -2.60 15.39
N GLY A 149 21.82 -3.92 15.23
CA GLY A 149 23.09 -4.61 15.02
C GLY A 149 23.53 -4.70 13.55
N HIS A 150 22.63 -4.45 12.59
CA HIS A 150 22.88 -4.59 11.14
C HIS A 150 22.44 -3.34 10.37
N PRO A 151 22.87 -2.13 10.76
CA PRO A 151 22.36 -0.93 10.14
C PRO A 151 22.84 -0.69 8.70
N GLU A 152 23.90 -1.37 8.26
CA GLU A 152 24.39 -1.41 6.88
C GLU A 152 23.40 -2.04 5.91
N ASP A 153 22.54 -2.94 6.38
CA ASP A 153 21.58 -3.66 5.53
C ASP A 153 20.43 -2.75 5.06
N TYR A 154 20.26 -1.57 5.66
CA TYR A 154 19.15 -0.65 5.37
C TYR A 154 19.54 0.84 5.40
N ARG A 155 20.80 1.17 5.07
CA ARG A 155 21.31 2.55 5.04
C ARG A 155 21.64 3.08 3.67
#